data_AF-A0A9P5C8N0-F1
#
_entry.id   AF-A0A9P5C8N0-F1
#
_cell.length_a   1.000
_cell.length_b   1.000
_cell.length_c   1.000
_cell.angle_alpha   90.00
_cell.angle_beta   90.00
_cell.angle_gamma   90.00
#
_symmetry.space_group_name_H-M   'P 1'
#
loop_
_entity.id
_entity.type
_entity.pdbx_description
1 polymer ?
#
loop_
_entity_poly.entity_id
_entity_poly.type
_entity_poly.pdbx_seq_one_letter_code
_entity_poly.pdbx_strand_id
1 'polypeptide(L)'
;MKATLKNSLLTAATLPAIASAACISSGNQATIQNALQSGGNGAVVQLCPGAVIQITDQISFTADNQEISTQGYPTDSTRGTIQVAPGSSASTLIYGKNFNNIRIKNLQLEGNRGGAGLFPGGAANIEIGGFTTGQTVSNVASRNPRGWSCLHAIGSGDNNNPCKNVTIVNNDIGPCGQSGTDANGNGQWADGISLDCTASLVQGNTINGPTDGGIVIFGSPGSTITGNTIISSPDYVGFGAINMVDGEYDGSYAGVSVTNNNIQGQKLFNLGIGIGANVWSFGDPPPPLKGPATVTGNTISGHVSFPIAINGWSNGLTVTGNTVSGVPSPHSSFSDASQCSSQIQSVFNQNANLIYYPAGLTGTKNLQSGFVAAPGNTTNFLCSTIALPNSVTFNAGSLTISTDTGPFASLHNVIAQYQGDNNLVVLQSGTPVWASGHTLSQGCGSPSGCQLRFDSSGNLGTYFNGAVQWQTNTGGRGKTMVVLNSAPWIQIKDGSGNVIWDTTKST
;
A
#
# COMPACT_ATOMS: atom_id res chain seq x y z
N MET A 1 -37.75 -70.97 -38.57
CA MET A 1 -36.82 -70.15 -37.77
C MET A 1 -35.92 -69.38 -38.73
N LYS A 2 -35.90 -68.04 -38.62
CA LYS A 2 -34.91 -67.06 -39.12
C LYS A 2 -34.75 -66.90 -40.65
N ALA A 3 -34.60 -65.71 -41.22
CA ALA A 3 -34.84 -64.33 -40.81
C ALA A 3 -34.70 -63.45 -42.08
N THR A 4 -35.61 -62.52 -42.29
CA THR A 4 -35.60 -61.54 -43.39
C THR A 4 -34.69 -60.37 -43.02
N LEU A 5 -33.64 -60.08 -43.80
CA LEU A 5 -32.84 -58.87 -43.63
C LEU A 5 -33.57 -57.66 -44.23
N LYS A 6 -33.95 -56.71 -43.37
CA LYS A 6 -34.37 -55.36 -43.75
C LYS A 6 -33.13 -54.46 -43.86
N ASN A 7 -32.95 -53.83 -45.01
CA ASN A 7 -32.03 -52.69 -45.16
C ASN A 7 -32.62 -51.48 -44.43
N SER A 8 -32.02 -51.09 -43.32
CA SER A 8 -32.27 -49.81 -42.67
C SER A 8 -31.29 -48.78 -43.25
N LEU A 9 -31.81 -47.78 -43.97
CA LEU A 9 -31.06 -46.55 -44.25
C LEU A 9 -30.81 -45.83 -42.92
N LEU A 10 -29.54 -45.71 -42.55
CA LEU A 10 -29.07 -44.80 -41.49
C LEU A 10 -29.02 -43.39 -42.08
N THR A 11 -30.02 -42.57 -41.76
CA THR A 11 -29.93 -41.11 -41.88
C THR A 11 -28.91 -40.61 -40.87
N ALA A 12 -27.75 -40.16 -41.36
CA ALA A 12 -26.77 -39.46 -40.55
C ALA A 12 -27.38 -38.15 -40.05
N ALA A 13 -27.68 -38.10 -38.75
CA ALA A 13 -28.04 -36.85 -38.09
C ALA A 13 -26.80 -35.95 -38.08
N THR A 14 -26.82 -34.90 -38.88
CA THR A 14 -25.85 -33.80 -38.80
C THR A 14 -26.03 -33.11 -37.44
N LEU A 15 -25.14 -33.42 -36.49
CA LEU A 15 -25.00 -32.64 -35.27
C LEU A 15 -24.69 -31.19 -35.68
N PRO A 16 -25.41 -30.18 -35.16
CA PRO A 16 -25.05 -28.80 -35.40
C PRO A 16 -23.64 -28.59 -34.82
N ALA A 17 -22.69 -28.25 -35.70
CA ALA A 17 -21.41 -27.73 -35.26
C ALA A 17 -21.70 -26.48 -34.44
N ILE A 18 -21.51 -26.53 -33.13
CA ILE A 18 -21.51 -25.35 -32.28
C ILE A 18 -20.30 -24.54 -32.74
N ALA A 19 -20.53 -23.58 -33.62
CA ALA A 19 -19.51 -22.62 -34.00
C ALA A 19 -19.06 -21.93 -32.72
N SER A 20 -17.85 -22.26 -32.24
CA SER A 20 -17.20 -21.46 -31.20
C SER A 20 -17.14 -20.03 -31.73
N ALA A 21 -17.79 -19.10 -31.04
CA ALA A 21 -17.74 -17.70 -31.40
C ALA A 21 -16.26 -17.30 -31.49
N ALA A 22 -15.88 -16.68 -32.61
CA ALA A 22 -14.51 -16.20 -32.78
C ALA A 22 -14.16 -15.23 -31.64
N CYS A 23 -12.92 -15.29 -31.15
CA CYS A 23 -12.45 -14.37 -30.12
C CYS A 23 -12.51 -12.91 -30.61
N ILE A 24 -12.63 -11.97 -29.66
CA ILE A 24 -12.65 -10.54 -29.92
C ILE A 24 -11.21 -10.05 -30.11
N SER A 25 -10.87 -9.63 -31.32
CA SER A 25 -9.53 -9.12 -31.67
C SER A 25 -9.42 -7.59 -31.62
N SER A 26 -10.55 -6.87 -31.67
CA SER A 26 -10.62 -5.41 -31.72
C SER A 26 -11.99 -4.92 -31.21
N GLY A 27 -12.10 -3.62 -30.97
CA GLY A 27 -13.31 -2.98 -30.45
C GLY A 27 -13.04 -2.18 -29.19
N ASN A 28 -14.06 -2.04 -28.34
CA ASN A 28 -14.00 -1.33 -27.07
C ASN A 28 -14.87 -2.04 -26.01
N GLN A 29 -15.14 -1.39 -24.88
CA GLN A 29 -15.99 -1.96 -23.83
C GLN A 29 -17.38 -2.38 -24.32
N ALA A 30 -17.98 -1.65 -25.26
CA ALA A 30 -19.31 -1.97 -25.78
C ALA A 30 -19.31 -3.28 -26.57
N THR A 31 -18.21 -3.60 -27.27
CA THR A 31 -18.05 -4.87 -27.98
C THR A 31 -18.12 -6.05 -27.02
N ILE A 32 -17.37 -5.98 -25.91
CA ILE A 32 -17.35 -7.03 -24.88
C ILE A 32 -18.69 -7.06 -24.12
N GLN A 33 -19.23 -5.89 -23.79
CA GLN A 33 -20.50 -5.75 -23.08
C GLN A 33 -21.67 -6.36 -23.86
N ASN A 34 -21.76 -6.11 -25.17
CA ASN A 34 -22.78 -6.67 -26.04
C ASN A 34 -22.66 -8.20 -26.14
N ALA A 35 -21.43 -8.74 -26.15
CA ALA A 35 -21.21 -10.17 -26.18
C ALA A 35 -21.69 -10.85 -24.87
N LEU A 36 -21.44 -10.23 -23.71
CA LEU A 36 -21.96 -10.70 -22.42
C LEU A 36 -23.49 -10.66 -22.39
N GLN A 37 -24.09 -9.54 -22.78
CA GLN A 37 -25.54 -9.37 -22.81
C GLN A 37 -26.23 -10.37 -23.74
N SER A 38 -25.68 -10.55 -24.94
CA SER A 38 -26.25 -11.45 -25.95
C SER A 38 -26.08 -12.93 -25.57
N GLY A 39 -24.96 -13.28 -24.93
CA GLY A 39 -24.70 -14.65 -24.49
C GLY A 39 -25.48 -15.05 -23.23
N GLY A 40 -25.80 -14.08 -22.35
CA GLY A 40 -26.55 -14.32 -21.12
C GLY A 40 -25.81 -15.18 -20.09
N ASN A 41 -26.58 -15.91 -19.27
CA ASN A 41 -26.04 -16.77 -18.21
C ASN A 41 -25.08 -17.82 -18.78
N GLY A 42 -23.89 -17.94 -18.19
CA GLY A 42 -22.89 -18.91 -18.62
C GLY A 42 -22.09 -18.52 -19.88
N ALA A 43 -22.32 -17.33 -20.45
CA ALA A 43 -21.58 -16.88 -21.63
C ALA A 43 -20.08 -16.84 -21.38
N VAL A 44 -19.30 -17.31 -22.36
CA VAL A 44 -17.84 -17.20 -22.36
C VAL A 44 -17.44 -16.21 -23.44
N VAL A 45 -16.95 -15.05 -23.04
CA VAL A 45 -16.50 -13.98 -23.93
C VAL A 45 -14.97 -13.97 -23.93
N GLN A 46 -14.38 -14.32 -25.06
CA GLN A 46 -12.93 -14.46 -25.18
C GLN A 46 -12.31 -13.35 -26.01
N LEU A 47 -11.22 -12.77 -25.54
CA LEU A 47 -10.32 -11.94 -26.34
C LEU A 47 -9.34 -12.82 -27.11
N CYS A 48 -8.91 -12.37 -28.28
CA CYS A 48 -7.84 -13.06 -29.01
C CYS A 48 -6.50 -12.85 -28.29
N PRO A 49 -5.57 -13.83 -28.35
CA PRO A 49 -4.22 -13.64 -27.84
C PRO A 49 -3.55 -12.39 -28.46
N GLY A 50 -2.92 -11.58 -27.62
CA GLY A 50 -2.25 -10.34 -28.01
C GLY A 50 -3.18 -9.18 -28.39
N ALA A 51 -4.51 -9.36 -28.35
CA ALA A 51 -5.43 -8.26 -28.60
C ALA A 51 -5.29 -7.18 -27.51
N VAL A 52 -5.39 -5.91 -27.91
CA VAL A 52 -5.44 -4.77 -26.98
C VAL A 52 -6.74 -4.02 -27.21
N ILE A 53 -7.62 -4.04 -26.21
CA ILE A 53 -8.92 -3.39 -26.24
C ILE A 53 -8.85 -2.15 -25.34
N GLN A 54 -8.86 -0.98 -25.95
CA GLN A 54 -8.90 0.29 -25.23
C GLN A 54 -10.34 0.57 -24.78
N ILE A 55 -10.51 0.97 -23.52
CA ILE A 55 -11.81 1.26 -22.93
C ILE A 55 -11.87 2.68 -22.38
N THR A 56 -13.04 3.30 -22.52
CA THR A 56 -13.36 4.60 -21.92
C THR A 56 -14.38 4.49 -20.79
N ASP A 57 -14.91 3.29 -20.56
CA ASP A 57 -15.90 2.97 -19.53
C ASP A 57 -15.75 1.50 -19.11
N GLN A 58 -16.31 1.11 -17.96
CA GLN A 58 -16.19 -0.22 -17.39
C GLN A 58 -16.91 -1.29 -18.21
N ILE A 59 -16.44 -2.55 -18.10
CA ILE A 59 -17.15 -3.73 -18.60
C ILE A 59 -17.84 -4.41 -17.42
N SER A 60 -19.16 -4.53 -17.48
CA SER A 60 -19.96 -5.14 -16.42
C SER A 60 -20.41 -6.54 -16.81
N PHE A 61 -20.26 -7.50 -15.90
CA PHE A 61 -20.99 -8.77 -16.00
C PHE A 61 -22.50 -8.50 -15.98
N THR A 62 -23.27 -9.36 -16.64
CA THR A 62 -24.72 -9.17 -16.81
C THR A 62 -25.55 -10.37 -16.39
N ALA A 63 -24.92 -11.50 -16.13
CA ALA A 63 -25.56 -12.71 -15.65
C ALA A 63 -24.57 -13.58 -14.88
N ASP A 64 -25.12 -14.50 -14.09
CA ASP A 64 -24.34 -15.52 -13.39
C ASP A 64 -23.53 -16.39 -14.37
N ASN A 65 -22.50 -17.05 -13.82
CA ASN A 65 -21.68 -18.06 -14.50
C ASN A 65 -20.92 -17.57 -15.74
N GLN A 66 -20.96 -16.27 -16.04
CA GLN A 66 -20.27 -15.70 -17.19
C GLN A 66 -18.74 -15.72 -17.02
N GLU A 67 -18.02 -15.73 -18.13
CA GLU A 67 -16.57 -15.67 -18.16
C GLU A 67 -16.08 -14.61 -19.14
N ILE A 68 -15.09 -13.82 -18.72
CA ILE A 68 -14.24 -13.02 -19.61
C ILE A 68 -12.84 -13.63 -19.55
N SER A 69 -12.31 -14.03 -20.70
CA SER A 69 -10.99 -14.67 -20.77
C SER A 69 -10.22 -14.36 -22.06
N THR A 70 -8.97 -14.82 -22.15
CA THR A 70 -8.27 -14.91 -23.45
C THR A 70 -8.44 -16.30 -24.03
N GLN A 71 -8.71 -16.39 -25.34
CA GLN A 71 -8.80 -17.66 -26.06
C GLN A 71 -7.50 -18.47 -25.87
N GLY A 72 -7.65 -19.76 -25.57
CA GLY A 72 -6.52 -20.66 -25.31
C GLY A 72 -5.91 -20.52 -23.90
N TYR A 73 -6.38 -19.59 -23.07
CA TYR A 73 -5.93 -19.40 -21.69
C TYR A 73 -4.40 -19.28 -21.51
N PRO A 74 -3.70 -18.41 -22.28
CA PRO A 74 -2.26 -18.20 -22.06
C PRO A 74 -1.99 -17.64 -20.67
N THR A 75 -0.85 -17.98 -20.09
CA THR A 75 -0.38 -17.46 -18.78
C THR A 75 0.76 -16.45 -18.92
N ASP A 76 1.27 -16.25 -20.14
CA ASP A 76 2.36 -15.35 -20.46
C ASP A 76 1.87 -13.97 -20.95
N SER A 77 2.72 -13.20 -21.62
CA SER A 77 2.42 -11.88 -22.16
C SER A 77 1.49 -11.90 -23.39
N THR A 78 1.12 -13.07 -23.91
CA THR A 78 0.18 -13.20 -25.05
C THR A 78 -1.29 -13.13 -24.62
N ARG A 79 -1.58 -12.99 -23.33
CA ARG A 79 -2.92 -12.67 -22.81
C ARG A 79 -3.48 -11.42 -23.50
N GLY A 80 -4.77 -11.45 -23.84
CA GLY A 80 -5.51 -10.26 -24.28
C GLY A 80 -5.50 -9.18 -23.20
N THR A 81 -5.37 -7.93 -23.62
CA THR A 81 -5.24 -6.76 -22.76
C THR A 81 -6.49 -5.90 -22.84
N ILE A 82 -7.04 -5.52 -21.70
CA ILE A 82 -8.03 -4.45 -21.56
C ILE A 82 -7.30 -3.29 -20.89
N GLN A 83 -7.33 -2.12 -21.52
CA GLN A 83 -6.57 -0.96 -21.07
C GLN A 83 -7.44 0.29 -21.04
N VAL A 84 -7.33 1.09 -19.99
CA VAL A 84 -7.99 2.40 -19.92
C VAL A 84 -7.33 3.37 -20.91
N ALA A 85 -8.13 3.98 -21.78
CA ALA A 85 -7.67 4.97 -22.73
C ALA A 85 -7.24 6.29 -22.03
N PRO A 86 -6.18 6.98 -22.50
CA PRO A 86 -5.86 8.33 -22.01
C PRO A 86 -7.05 9.29 -22.12
N GLY A 87 -7.23 10.16 -21.13
CA GLY A 87 -8.38 11.08 -21.05
C GLY A 87 -9.71 10.43 -20.63
N SER A 88 -9.73 9.11 -20.36
CA SER A 88 -10.90 8.40 -19.85
C SER A 88 -11.23 8.75 -18.39
N SER A 89 -12.51 8.68 -18.02
CA SER A 89 -12.98 8.71 -16.63
C SER A 89 -13.08 7.33 -15.98
N ALA A 90 -12.83 6.24 -16.71
CA ALA A 90 -12.90 4.88 -16.16
C ALA A 90 -11.77 4.64 -15.16
N SER A 91 -12.11 4.27 -13.93
CA SER A 91 -11.15 3.76 -12.93
C SER A 91 -11.20 2.24 -12.80
N THR A 92 -12.37 1.63 -13.03
CA THR A 92 -12.60 0.19 -13.05
C THR A 92 -12.67 -0.34 -14.48
N LEU A 93 -11.98 -1.45 -14.75
CA LEU A 93 -12.02 -2.12 -16.05
C LEU A 93 -13.08 -3.20 -16.09
N ILE A 94 -13.17 -4.02 -15.03
CA ILE A 94 -14.16 -5.10 -14.93
C ILE A 94 -14.94 -4.96 -13.63
N TYR A 95 -16.27 -4.94 -13.76
CA TYR A 95 -17.22 -4.90 -12.65
C TYR A 95 -18.09 -6.16 -12.64
N GLY A 96 -18.04 -6.93 -11.55
CA GLY A 96 -18.71 -8.22 -11.41
C GLY A 96 -19.54 -8.38 -10.14
N LYS A 97 -19.87 -7.28 -9.45
CA LYS A 97 -20.62 -7.34 -8.19
C LYS A 97 -22.00 -8.01 -8.39
N ASN A 98 -22.44 -8.81 -7.40
CA ASN A 98 -23.76 -9.44 -7.32
C ASN A 98 -24.08 -10.51 -8.39
N PHE A 99 -23.06 -11.13 -9.00
CA PHE A 99 -23.25 -12.23 -9.95
C PHE A 99 -22.51 -13.48 -9.51
N ASN A 100 -23.21 -14.60 -9.35
CA ASN A 100 -22.59 -15.84 -8.88
C ASN A 100 -21.67 -16.44 -9.94
N ASN A 101 -20.59 -17.06 -9.48
CA ASN A 101 -19.71 -17.91 -10.29
C ASN A 101 -19.12 -17.26 -11.55
N ILE A 102 -19.05 -15.93 -11.60
CA ILE A 102 -18.37 -15.23 -12.69
C ILE A 102 -16.87 -15.55 -12.67
N ARG A 103 -16.26 -15.50 -13.85
CA ARG A 103 -14.86 -15.90 -14.05
C ARG A 103 -14.11 -14.84 -14.84
N ILE A 104 -13.01 -14.35 -14.29
CA ILE A 104 -12.06 -13.47 -14.98
C ILE A 104 -10.76 -14.26 -15.09
N LYS A 105 -10.35 -14.63 -16.30
CA LYS A 105 -9.24 -15.58 -16.48
C LYS A 105 -8.26 -15.17 -17.56
N ASN A 106 -6.97 -15.30 -17.29
CA ASN A 106 -5.94 -15.24 -18.34
C ASN A 106 -6.00 -13.93 -19.15
N LEU A 107 -6.15 -12.79 -18.47
CA LEU A 107 -6.22 -11.45 -19.08
C LEU A 107 -5.09 -10.56 -18.54
N GLN A 108 -4.81 -9.48 -19.26
CA GLN A 108 -4.05 -8.33 -18.75
C GLN A 108 -5.01 -7.15 -18.59
N LEU A 109 -5.01 -6.53 -17.42
CA LEU A 109 -5.84 -5.38 -17.07
C LEU A 109 -4.92 -4.22 -16.70
N GLU A 110 -4.94 -3.19 -17.53
CA GLU A 110 -4.04 -2.06 -17.43
C GLU A 110 -4.84 -0.79 -17.14
N GLY A 111 -4.79 -0.34 -15.88
CA GLY A 111 -5.46 0.89 -15.45
C GLY A 111 -4.86 2.14 -16.11
N ASN A 112 -3.66 2.05 -16.68
CA ASN A 112 -2.98 3.10 -17.40
C ASN A 112 -2.79 4.37 -16.56
N ARG A 113 -2.54 4.25 -15.25
CA ARG A 113 -2.32 5.42 -14.37
C ARG A 113 -1.26 6.37 -14.94
N GLY A 114 -0.19 5.86 -15.55
CA GLY A 114 0.86 6.70 -16.16
C GLY A 114 0.38 7.57 -17.33
N GLY A 115 -0.60 7.10 -18.12
CA GLY A 115 -1.14 7.84 -19.27
C GLY A 115 -2.49 8.51 -19.03
N ALA A 116 -3.32 7.97 -18.13
CA ALA A 116 -4.67 8.45 -17.82
C ALA A 116 -4.75 9.16 -16.45
N GLY A 117 -3.66 9.19 -15.68
CA GLY A 117 -3.58 9.82 -14.36
C GLY A 117 -4.28 9.05 -13.25
N LEU A 118 -4.05 9.49 -12.01
CA LEU A 118 -4.85 9.09 -10.85
C LEU A 118 -6.31 9.51 -11.06
N PHE A 119 -7.26 8.68 -10.64
CA PHE A 119 -8.67 9.06 -10.55
C PHE A 119 -9.03 9.14 -9.06
N PRO A 120 -9.04 10.34 -8.45
CA PRO A 120 -9.37 10.50 -7.03
C PRO A 120 -10.75 9.91 -6.71
N GLY A 121 -10.83 9.07 -5.69
CA GLY A 121 -12.06 8.34 -5.33
C GLY A 121 -12.45 7.22 -6.30
N GLY A 122 -11.60 6.86 -7.27
CA GLY A 122 -11.82 5.76 -8.19
C GLY A 122 -11.73 4.41 -7.50
N ALA A 123 -12.45 3.42 -8.04
CA ALA A 123 -12.47 2.07 -7.51
C ALA A 123 -11.27 1.23 -8.02
N ALA A 124 -11.25 -0.05 -7.68
CA ALA A 124 -10.22 -0.96 -8.14
C ALA A 124 -10.31 -1.24 -9.65
N ASN A 125 -9.21 -1.73 -10.25
CA ASN A 125 -9.23 -2.22 -11.64
C ASN A 125 -10.26 -3.34 -11.85
N ILE A 126 -10.38 -4.22 -10.86
CA ILE A 126 -11.33 -5.33 -10.80
C ILE A 126 -12.17 -5.15 -9.54
N GLU A 127 -13.47 -5.01 -9.70
CA GLU A 127 -14.43 -4.95 -8.59
C GLU A 127 -15.38 -6.15 -8.69
N ILE A 128 -15.25 -7.08 -7.75
CA ILE A 128 -16.09 -8.27 -7.65
C ILE A 128 -16.66 -8.40 -6.23
N GLY A 129 -17.50 -9.40 -5.97
CA GLY A 129 -18.11 -9.65 -4.67
C GLY A 129 -19.56 -9.15 -4.56
N GLY A 130 -19.92 -8.60 -3.40
CA GLY A 130 -21.30 -8.23 -3.09
C GLY A 130 -22.17 -9.41 -2.63
N PHE A 131 -23.46 -9.38 -2.95
CA PHE A 131 -24.40 -10.47 -2.65
C PHE A 131 -24.18 -11.64 -3.61
N THR A 132 -23.13 -12.43 -3.39
CA THR A 132 -22.68 -13.44 -4.35
C THR A 132 -21.93 -14.61 -3.72
N THR A 133 -21.72 -15.65 -4.51
CA THR A 133 -20.81 -16.76 -4.21
C THR A 133 -19.99 -17.20 -5.43
N GLY A 134 -18.81 -17.75 -5.17
CA GLY A 134 -18.10 -18.62 -6.14
C GLY A 134 -17.35 -17.90 -7.26
N GLN A 135 -17.17 -16.59 -7.17
CA GLN A 135 -16.49 -15.81 -8.21
C GLN A 135 -14.99 -16.16 -8.25
N THR A 136 -14.40 -16.13 -9.45
CA THR A 136 -13.00 -16.53 -9.66
C THR A 136 -12.22 -15.50 -10.46
N VAL A 137 -11.03 -15.15 -9.97
CA VAL A 137 -10.00 -14.40 -10.72
C VAL A 137 -8.74 -15.24 -10.76
N SER A 138 -8.35 -15.71 -11.96
CA SER A 138 -7.20 -16.61 -12.08
C SER A 138 -6.31 -16.34 -13.27
N ASN A 139 -4.98 -16.40 -13.07
CA ASN A 139 -3.99 -16.16 -14.13
C ASN A 139 -4.12 -14.77 -14.80
N VAL A 140 -4.66 -13.79 -14.08
CA VAL A 140 -4.82 -12.41 -14.53
C VAL A 140 -3.59 -11.59 -14.16
N ALA A 141 -3.20 -10.65 -15.02
CA ALA A 141 -2.32 -9.56 -14.65
C ALA A 141 -3.15 -8.30 -14.45
N SER A 142 -3.05 -7.63 -13.29
CA SER A 142 -3.74 -6.36 -13.04
C SER A 142 -2.73 -5.33 -12.56
N ARG A 143 -2.59 -4.22 -13.29
CA ARG A 143 -1.49 -3.25 -13.10
C ARG A 143 -1.97 -1.82 -13.17
N ASN A 144 -1.19 -0.93 -12.54
CA ASN A 144 -1.32 0.52 -12.61
C ASN A 144 -2.76 1.04 -12.42
N PRO A 145 -3.44 0.64 -11.33
CA PRO A 145 -4.83 1.00 -11.10
C PRO A 145 -4.95 2.51 -10.96
N ARG A 146 -6.03 3.11 -11.46
CA ARG A 146 -6.24 4.56 -11.30
C ARG A 146 -6.87 4.92 -9.95
N GLY A 147 -7.52 3.95 -9.30
CA GLY A 147 -8.02 4.06 -7.94
C GLY A 147 -7.09 3.41 -6.92
N TRP A 148 -7.67 2.96 -5.81
CA TRP A 148 -6.97 2.54 -4.60
C TRP A 148 -6.61 1.04 -4.55
N SER A 149 -6.96 0.22 -5.54
CA SER A 149 -6.59 -1.20 -5.54
C SER A 149 -6.47 -1.80 -6.95
N CYS A 150 -5.64 -2.81 -7.11
CA CYS A 150 -5.57 -3.61 -8.34
C CYS A 150 -6.71 -4.65 -8.42
N LEU A 151 -7.23 -5.13 -7.30
CA LEU A 151 -8.34 -6.09 -7.24
C LEU A 151 -9.04 -5.98 -5.89
N HIS A 152 -10.34 -5.77 -5.91
CA HIS A 152 -11.17 -5.76 -4.72
C HIS A 152 -12.31 -6.77 -4.81
N ALA A 153 -12.36 -7.68 -3.85
CA ALA A 153 -13.47 -8.60 -3.61
C ALA A 153 -14.32 -8.06 -2.46
N ILE A 154 -15.23 -7.15 -2.81
CA ILE A 154 -16.08 -6.39 -1.90
C ILE A 154 -17.03 -7.32 -1.14
N GLY A 155 -17.26 -7.06 0.14
CA GLY A 155 -18.31 -7.71 0.90
C GLY A 155 -19.71 -7.33 0.43
N SER A 156 -20.71 -7.98 1.01
CA SER A 156 -22.11 -7.63 0.79
C SER A 156 -22.56 -6.42 1.63
N GLY A 157 -21.82 -6.08 2.69
CA GLY A 157 -22.28 -5.18 3.76
C GLY A 157 -23.42 -5.78 4.61
N ASP A 158 -23.67 -7.08 4.51
CA ASP A 158 -24.71 -7.80 5.24
C ASP A 158 -24.15 -9.10 5.83
N ASN A 159 -24.05 -9.15 7.16
CA ASN A 159 -23.54 -10.30 7.91
C ASN A 159 -24.43 -11.55 7.74
N ASN A 160 -25.71 -11.41 7.40
CA ASN A 160 -26.63 -12.54 7.20
C ASN A 160 -26.56 -13.11 5.79
N ASN A 161 -26.08 -12.32 4.83
CA ASN A 161 -25.91 -12.73 3.45
C ASN A 161 -24.53 -12.29 2.93
N PRO A 162 -23.43 -12.85 3.48
CA PRO A 162 -22.08 -12.43 3.15
C PRO A 162 -21.72 -12.78 1.70
N CYS A 163 -20.85 -11.97 1.11
CA CYS A 163 -20.05 -12.43 -0.02
C CYS A 163 -19.23 -13.65 0.42
N LYS A 164 -19.17 -14.71 -0.39
CA LYS A 164 -18.46 -15.94 0.00
C LYS A 164 -17.81 -16.71 -1.14
N ASN A 165 -16.83 -17.55 -0.80
CA ASN A 165 -16.21 -18.50 -1.72
C ASN A 165 -15.58 -17.84 -2.96
N VAL A 166 -14.98 -16.66 -2.81
CA VAL A 166 -14.21 -16.04 -3.89
C VAL A 166 -12.85 -16.75 -4.01
N THR A 167 -12.40 -16.99 -5.23
CA THR A 167 -11.10 -17.63 -5.52
C THR A 167 -10.22 -16.70 -6.34
N ILE A 168 -9.11 -16.22 -5.75
CA ILE A 168 -8.13 -15.33 -6.38
C ILE A 168 -6.80 -16.06 -6.44
N VAL A 169 -6.46 -16.64 -7.59
CA VAL A 169 -5.31 -17.56 -7.69
C VAL A 169 -4.39 -17.33 -8.87
N ASN A 170 -3.08 -17.52 -8.64
CA ASN A 170 -2.05 -17.48 -9.67
C ASN A 170 -2.04 -16.18 -10.49
N ASN A 171 -2.38 -15.04 -9.88
CA ASN A 171 -2.39 -13.74 -10.54
C ASN A 171 -1.04 -13.02 -10.40
N ASP A 172 -0.79 -12.10 -11.32
CA ASP A 172 0.37 -11.21 -11.35
C ASP A 172 -0.12 -9.77 -11.13
N ILE A 173 -0.02 -9.31 -9.89
CA ILE A 173 -0.62 -8.07 -9.44
C ILE A 173 0.46 -7.00 -9.29
N GLY A 174 0.18 -5.81 -9.83
CA GLY A 174 0.98 -4.61 -9.65
C GLY A 174 1.97 -4.29 -10.78
N PRO A 175 2.68 -3.15 -10.71
CA PRO A 175 2.72 -2.22 -9.57
C PRO A 175 1.36 -1.59 -9.26
N CYS A 176 1.09 -1.41 -7.96
CA CYS A 176 -0.14 -0.81 -7.46
C CYS A 176 0.22 0.45 -6.65
N GLY A 177 -0.13 1.60 -7.23
CA GLY A 177 0.00 2.89 -6.55
C GLY A 177 1.39 3.52 -6.59
N GLN A 178 1.52 4.65 -5.89
CA GLN A 178 2.76 5.40 -5.67
C GLN A 178 2.77 5.91 -4.23
N SER A 179 3.95 6.07 -3.62
CA SER A 179 4.03 6.63 -2.27
C SER A 179 3.88 8.16 -2.29
N GLY A 180 3.14 8.69 -1.31
CA GLY A 180 2.98 10.13 -1.10
C GLY A 180 1.69 10.68 -1.71
N THR A 181 1.61 11.99 -1.79
CA THR A 181 0.44 12.71 -2.32
C THR A 181 0.75 13.39 -3.65
N ASP A 182 -0.27 13.60 -4.48
CA ASP A 182 -0.14 14.46 -5.66
C ASP A 182 -0.11 15.95 -5.26
N ALA A 183 -0.04 16.84 -6.27
CA ALA A 183 -0.01 18.29 -6.06
C ALA A 183 -1.27 18.86 -5.39
N ASN A 184 -2.38 18.12 -5.39
CA ASN A 184 -3.65 18.50 -4.76
C ASN A 184 -3.81 17.86 -3.37
N GLY A 185 -2.80 17.13 -2.89
CA GLY A 185 -2.85 16.43 -1.61
C GLY A 185 -3.56 15.07 -1.66
N ASN A 186 -3.92 14.55 -2.84
CA ASN A 186 -4.55 13.23 -2.94
C ASN A 186 -3.52 12.14 -2.68
N GLY A 187 -3.84 11.21 -1.79
CA GLY A 187 -3.05 10.00 -1.59
C GLY A 187 -2.93 9.18 -2.87
N GLN A 188 -1.73 8.72 -3.17
CA GLN A 188 -1.45 7.95 -4.40
C GLN A 188 -1.31 6.45 -4.14
N TRP A 189 -1.45 6.01 -2.89
CA TRP A 189 -1.28 4.63 -2.50
C TRP A 189 -2.36 3.74 -3.12
N ALA A 190 -2.01 2.47 -3.33
CA ALA A 190 -2.98 1.46 -3.72
C ALA A 190 -2.59 0.07 -3.24
N ASP A 191 -3.63 -0.73 -2.97
CA ASP A 191 -3.55 -2.12 -2.62
C ASP A 191 -3.25 -3.00 -3.84
N GLY A 192 -2.65 -4.17 -3.58
CA GLY A 192 -2.64 -5.28 -4.52
C GLY A 192 -4.00 -5.98 -4.58
N ILE A 193 -4.35 -6.68 -3.50
CA ILE A 193 -5.60 -7.43 -3.35
C ILE A 193 -6.29 -6.99 -2.07
N SER A 194 -7.55 -6.63 -2.18
CA SER A 194 -8.42 -6.27 -1.05
C SER A 194 -9.51 -7.34 -0.96
N LEU A 195 -9.54 -8.08 0.15
CA LEU A 195 -10.47 -9.20 0.37
C LEU A 195 -11.39 -8.89 1.54
N ASP A 196 -12.69 -8.89 1.27
CA ASP A 196 -13.73 -8.78 2.28
C ASP A 196 -14.55 -10.08 2.34
N CYS A 197 -14.84 -10.68 1.18
CA CYS A 197 -15.58 -11.94 1.05
C CYS A 197 -15.09 -13.09 1.97
N THR A 198 -16.05 -13.75 2.64
CA THR A 198 -15.82 -14.86 3.57
C THR A 198 -15.51 -16.19 2.87
N ALA A 199 -14.97 -17.17 3.59
CA ALA A 199 -14.66 -18.52 3.10
C ALA A 199 -13.93 -18.54 1.74
N SER A 200 -13.04 -17.57 1.53
CA SER A 200 -12.40 -17.29 0.25
C SER A 200 -10.97 -17.81 0.21
N LEU A 201 -10.43 -17.96 -0.99
CA LEU A 201 -9.06 -18.42 -1.24
C LEU A 201 -8.27 -17.37 -2.00
N VAL A 202 -7.15 -16.92 -1.42
CA VAL A 202 -6.15 -16.08 -2.10
C VAL A 202 -4.84 -16.85 -2.12
N GLN A 203 -4.48 -17.43 -3.28
CA GLN A 203 -3.36 -18.35 -3.35
C GLN A 203 -2.46 -18.21 -4.57
N GLY A 204 -1.15 -18.32 -4.37
CA GLY A 204 -0.19 -18.42 -5.48
C GLY A 204 -0.04 -17.12 -6.28
N ASN A 205 -0.53 -16.00 -5.76
CA ASN A 205 -0.42 -14.72 -6.44
C ASN A 205 0.99 -14.13 -6.23
N THR A 206 1.51 -13.46 -7.25
CA THR A 206 2.68 -12.60 -7.13
C THR A 206 2.23 -11.15 -7.14
N ILE A 207 2.47 -10.42 -6.04
CA ILE A 207 2.12 -9.02 -5.89
C ILE A 207 3.41 -8.20 -5.83
N ASN A 208 3.65 -7.40 -6.86
CA ASN A 208 4.86 -6.60 -7.02
C ASN A 208 4.54 -5.12 -6.85
N GLY A 209 5.24 -4.44 -5.96
CA GLY A 209 5.13 -2.99 -5.75
C GLY A 209 3.74 -2.47 -5.34
N PRO A 210 3.04 -3.07 -4.35
CA PRO A 210 1.94 -2.39 -3.69
C PRO A 210 2.50 -1.27 -2.80
N THR A 211 1.75 -0.18 -2.68
CA THR A 211 2.17 1.00 -1.89
C THR A 211 1.29 1.23 -0.66
N ASP A 212 0.09 0.68 -0.65
CA ASP A 212 -0.74 0.56 0.55
C ASP A 212 -0.55 -0.84 1.16
N GLY A 213 -1.51 -1.76 1.00
CA GLY A 213 -1.38 -3.18 1.34
C GLY A 213 -1.09 -4.08 0.14
N GLY A 214 -0.18 -5.06 0.28
CA GLY A 214 -0.07 -6.13 -0.71
C GLY A 214 -1.33 -6.98 -0.78
N ILE A 215 -1.77 -7.48 0.37
CA ILE A 215 -3.07 -8.11 0.59
C ILE A 215 -3.70 -7.48 1.85
N VAL A 216 -4.87 -6.86 1.71
CA VAL A 216 -5.64 -6.34 2.84
C VAL A 216 -6.85 -7.24 3.07
N ILE A 217 -7.04 -7.68 4.31
CA ILE A 217 -8.14 -8.55 4.72
C ILE A 217 -9.08 -7.70 5.57
N PHE A 218 -10.33 -7.53 5.12
CA PHE A 218 -11.36 -6.75 5.80
C PHE A 218 -12.19 -7.67 6.69
N GLY A 219 -11.55 -8.40 7.62
CA GLY A 219 -12.23 -9.37 8.48
C GLY A 219 -13.01 -10.41 7.69
N SER A 220 -12.34 -11.35 7.01
CA SER A 220 -12.98 -12.30 6.09
C SER A 220 -13.08 -13.74 6.65
N PRO A 221 -14.00 -14.05 7.59
CA PRO A 221 -14.07 -15.35 8.28
C PRO A 221 -13.94 -16.56 7.37
N GLY A 222 -13.18 -17.56 7.81
CA GLY A 222 -12.96 -18.82 7.10
C GLY A 222 -12.07 -18.73 5.86
N SER A 223 -11.51 -17.56 5.55
CA SER A 223 -10.68 -17.39 4.35
C SER A 223 -9.24 -17.87 4.54
N THR A 224 -8.64 -18.33 3.46
CA THR A 224 -7.24 -18.79 3.41
C THR A 224 -6.44 -17.93 2.44
N ILE A 225 -5.35 -17.35 2.96
CA ILE A 225 -4.39 -16.54 2.22
C ILE A 225 -3.05 -17.29 2.26
N THR A 226 -2.68 -17.97 1.18
CA THR A 226 -1.53 -18.89 1.21
C THR A 226 -0.67 -18.94 -0.03
N GLY A 227 0.64 -19.16 0.14
CA GLY A 227 1.55 -19.38 -0.98
C GLY A 227 1.70 -18.16 -1.90
N ASN A 228 1.37 -16.96 -1.43
CA ASN A 228 1.54 -15.73 -2.20
C ASN A 228 2.96 -15.19 -2.04
N THR A 229 3.47 -14.52 -3.07
CA THR A 229 4.73 -13.78 -3.02
C THR A 229 4.42 -12.28 -3.09
N ILE A 230 4.84 -11.51 -2.09
CA ILE A 230 4.60 -10.07 -2.00
C ILE A 230 5.94 -9.34 -1.92
N ILE A 231 6.20 -8.46 -2.88
CA ILE A 231 7.47 -7.76 -3.03
C ILE A 231 7.20 -6.26 -3.01
N SER A 232 7.84 -5.50 -2.12
CA SER A 232 7.69 -4.03 -2.15
C SER A 232 8.33 -3.43 -3.39
N SER A 233 7.91 -2.22 -3.74
CA SER A 233 8.45 -1.52 -4.90
C SER A 233 9.93 -1.21 -4.69
N PRO A 234 10.76 -1.19 -5.75
CA PRO A 234 12.10 -0.60 -5.69
C PRO A 234 12.07 0.94 -5.64
N ASP A 235 10.95 1.55 -6.04
CA ASP A 235 10.82 3.00 -6.26
C ASP A 235 9.94 3.68 -5.21
N TYR A 236 8.96 2.97 -4.64
CA TYR A 236 8.00 3.51 -3.68
C TYR A 236 8.03 2.75 -2.35
N VAL A 237 7.74 3.45 -1.26
CA VAL A 237 7.53 2.81 0.05
C VAL A 237 6.14 2.19 0.12
N GLY A 238 6.01 1.06 0.81
CA GLY A 238 4.74 0.39 1.06
C GLY A 238 4.38 0.31 2.53
N PHE A 239 3.09 0.41 2.86
CA PHE A 239 2.62 0.35 4.24
C PHE A 239 2.64 -1.07 4.82
N GLY A 240 2.17 -2.08 4.09
CA GLY A 240 2.24 -3.45 4.59
C GLY A 240 2.15 -4.50 3.50
N ALA A 241 2.76 -5.67 3.71
CA ALA A 241 2.64 -6.77 2.75
C ALA A 241 1.31 -7.53 2.93
N ILE A 242 0.97 -7.93 4.16
CA ILE A 242 -0.33 -8.52 4.51
C ILE A 242 -0.91 -7.80 5.73
N ASN A 243 -2.12 -7.28 5.61
CA ASN A 243 -2.76 -6.48 6.65
C ASN A 243 -4.05 -7.16 7.13
N MET A 244 -4.07 -7.54 8.41
CA MET A 244 -5.23 -8.01 9.16
C MET A 244 -5.66 -6.92 10.16
N VAL A 245 -5.94 -5.73 9.64
CA VAL A 245 -6.06 -4.48 10.43
C VAL A 245 -7.43 -3.81 10.29
N ASP A 246 -8.18 -4.17 9.24
CA ASP A 246 -9.53 -3.69 8.98
C ASP A 246 -10.57 -4.73 9.40
N GLY A 247 -11.82 -4.33 9.58
CA GLY A 247 -12.85 -5.24 10.06
C GLY A 247 -14.21 -4.99 9.42
N GLU A 248 -14.67 -5.97 8.65
CA GLU A 248 -16.09 -6.20 8.37
C GLU A 248 -16.60 -7.33 9.28
N TYR A 249 -17.88 -7.70 9.19
CA TYR A 249 -18.46 -8.84 9.92
C TYR A 249 -18.21 -8.80 11.43
N ASP A 250 -18.46 -7.63 12.04
CA ASP A 250 -18.24 -7.35 13.47
C ASP A 250 -16.78 -7.50 13.94
N GLY A 251 -15.85 -7.34 12.99
CA GLY A 251 -14.39 -7.48 13.18
C GLY A 251 -13.93 -8.93 13.26
N SER A 252 -14.71 -9.88 12.73
CA SER A 252 -14.42 -11.31 12.85
C SER A 252 -13.36 -11.77 11.84
N TYR A 253 -12.40 -12.53 12.33
CA TYR A 253 -11.37 -13.25 11.59
C TYR A 253 -11.41 -14.74 11.93
N ALA A 254 -12.54 -15.23 12.46
CA ALA A 254 -12.70 -16.62 12.85
C ALA A 254 -12.38 -17.55 11.67
N GLY A 255 -11.42 -18.45 11.87
CA GLY A 255 -10.97 -19.40 10.85
C GLY A 255 -10.10 -18.81 9.73
N VAL A 256 -9.70 -17.54 9.83
CA VAL A 256 -8.75 -16.95 8.86
C VAL A 256 -7.37 -17.59 9.03
N SER A 257 -6.77 -17.96 7.90
CA SER A 257 -5.44 -18.58 7.82
C SER A 257 -4.55 -17.80 6.86
N VAL A 258 -3.46 -17.22 7.37
CA VAL A 258 -2.41 -16.53 6.58
C VAL A 258 -1.14 -17.37 6.65
N THR A 259 -0.89 -18.18 5.62
CA THR A 259 0.14 -19.23 5.71
C THR A 259 1.05 -19.37 4.51
N ASN A 260 2.31 -19.71 4.75
CA ASN A 260 3.27 -20.04 3.68
C ASN A 260 3.43 -18.92 2.61
N ASN A 261 3.23 -17.65 2.99
CA ASN A 261 3.48 -16.52 2.10
C ASN A 261 4.97 -16.11 2.16
N ASN A 262 5.48 -15.59 1.06
CA ASN A 262 6.83 -15.04 0.96
C ASN A 262 6.77 -13.53 0.81
N ILE A 263 7.39 -12.80 1.73
CA ILE A 263 7.40 -11.34 1.78
C ILE A 263 8.84 -10.84 1.62
N GLN A 264 9.04 -9.93 0.67
CA GLN A 264 10.33 -9.34 0.40
C GLN A 264 10.23 -7.81 0.35
N GLY A 265 10.96 -7.13 1.24
CA GLY A 265 11.17 -5.69 1.16
C GLY A 265 12.32 -5.34 0.20
N GLN A 266 12.05 -4.63 -0.90
CA GLN A 266 13.06 -4.02 -1.77
C GLN A 266 13.41 -2.60 -1.33
N LYS A 267 12.48 -1.64 -1.47
CA LYS A 267 12.69 -0.29 -0.94
C LYS A 267 12.37 -0.23 0.55
N LEU A 268 11.09 -0.36 0.88
CA LEU A 268 10.60 -0.42 2.25
C LEU A 268 9.20 -1.02 2.29
N PHE A 269 8.97 -1.97 3.19
CA PHE A 269 7.66 -2.16 3.81
C PHE A 269 7.74 -1.71 5.27
N ASN A 270 6.78 -0.92 5.73
CA ASN A 270 6.67 -0.66 7.16
C ASN A 270 6.33 -1.96 7.91
N LEU A 271 5.40 -2.75 7.38
CA LEU A 271 4.95 -4.01 7.98
C LEU A 271 5.13 -5.19 7.02
N GLY A 272 5.60 -6.32 7.55
CA GLY A 272 5.45 -7.60 6.86
C GLY A 272 4.00 -8.09 7.03
N ILE A 273 3.62 -8.42 8.26
CA ILE A 273 2.25 -8.78 8.62
C ILE A 273 1.77 -7.92 9.80
N GLY A 274 0.76 -7.08 9.55
CA GLY A 274 0.07 -6.32 10.59
C GLY A 274 -1.16 -7.06 11.10
N ILE A 275 -1.32 -7.20 12.43
CA ILE A 275 -2.43 -7.95 13.04
C ILE A 275 -3.13 -7.13 14.13
N GLY A 276 -4.40 -6.81 13.91
CA GLY A 276 -5.28 -6.14 14.87
C GLY A 276 -5.52 -4.66 14.55
N ALA A 277 -6.64 -4.16 15.06
CA ALA A 277 -7.19 -2.84 14.75
C ALA A 277 -6.26 -1.66 15.07
N ASN A 278 -5.31 -1.86 15.98
CA ASN A 278 -4.46 -0.77 16.46
C ASN A 278 -3.15 -0.64 15.69
N VAL A 279 -2.81 -1.61 14.85
CA VAL A 279 -1.55 -1.60 14.11
C VAL A 279 -1.51 -0.41 13.14
N TRP A 280 -2.66 -0.01 12.57
CA TRP A 280 -2.79 1.15 11.66
C TRP A 280 -3.55 2.34 12.28
N SER A 281 -3.91 2.32 13.57
CA SER A 281 -4.71 3.39 14.17
C SER A 281 -3.89 4.60 14.64
N PHE A 282 -4.46 5.80 14.51
CA PHE A 282 -3.84 7.07 14.88
C PHE A 282 -4.34 7.59 16.25
N GLY A 283 -4.29 6.75 17.29
CA GLY A 283 -4.58 7.16 18.66
C GLY A 283 -6.04 6.99 19.12
N ASP A 284 -6.98 6.82 18.20
CA ASP A 284 -8.37 6.43 18.47
C ASP A 284 -8.59 4.96 18.09
N PRO A 285 -8.44 4.01 19.02
CA PRO A 285 -8.46 2.59 18.69
C PRO A 285 -9.88 2.11 18.33
N PRO A 286 -10.09 1.50 17.15
CA PRO A 286 -11.34 0.79 16.88
C PRO A 286 -11.56 -0.34 17.89
N PRO A 287 -12.78 -0.90 18.00
CA PRO A 287 -12.99 -2.15 18.71
C PRO A 287 -11.99 -3.22 18.26
N PRO A 288 -11.47 -4.07 19.18
CA PRO A 288 -10.53 -5.12 18.80
C PRO A 288 -11.11 -6.07 17.74
N LEU A 289 -10.26 -6.45 16.79
CA LEU A 289 -10.55 -7.54 15.85
C LEU A 289 -10.52 -8.88 16.60
N LYS A 290 -11.21 -9.89 16.07
CA LYS A 290 -11.58 -11.09 16.83
C LYS A 290 -11.24 -12.35 16.06
N GLY A 291 -10.46 -13.24 16.66
CA GLY A 291 -10.18 -14.56 16.13
C GLY A 291 -11.26 -15.61 16.45
N PRO A 292 -10.91 -16.92 16.38
CA PRO A 292 -9.54 -17.45 16.26
C PRO A 292 -8.97 -17.33 14.83
N ALA A 293 -7.72 -16.87 14.69
CA ALA A 293 -6.99 -16.85 13.42
C ALA A 293 -5.59 -17.47 13.54
N THR A 294 -5.04 -17.89 12.40
CA THR A 294 -3.73 -18.54 12.31
C THR A 294 -2.83 -17.83 11.31
N VAL A 295 -1.60 -17.50 11.73
CA VAL A 295 -0.56 -16.88 10.90
C VAL A 295 0.71 -17.71 11.01
N THR A 296 0.98 -18.60 10.04
CA THR A 296 2.06 -19.59 10.19
C THR A 296 2.86 -19.87 8.92
N GLY A 297 4.12 -20.24 9.09
CA GLY A 297 4.96 -20.67 7.95
C GLY A 297 5.30 -19.55 6.95
N ASN A 298 5.01 -18.29 7.26
CA ASN A 298 5.35 -17.17 6.37
C ASN A 298 6.85 -16.87 6.46
N THR A 299 7.44 -16.42 5.35
CA THR A 299 8.85 -16.00 5.26
C THR A 299 8.93 -14.51 4.97
N ILE A 300 9.76 -13.79 5.72
CA ILE A 300 9.89 -12.32 5.62
C ILE A 300 11.37 -11.96 5.54
N SER A 301 11.74 -11.17 4.52
CA SER A 301 13.12 -10.80 4.23
C SER A 301 13.24 -9.40 3.62
N GLY A 302 14.46 -8.85 3.58
CA GLY A 302 14.74 -7.54 2.98
C GLY A 302 14.32 -6.36 3.86
N HIS A 303 14.07 -5.21 3.23
CA HIS A 303 13.76 -3.96 3.93
C HIS A 303 12.32 -3.93 4.45
N VAL A 304 12.09 -4.59 5.59
CA VAL A 304 10.81 -4.62 6.31
C VAL A 304 11.02 -4.15 7.74
N SER A 305 10.50 -2.98 8.10
CA SER A 305 10.78 -2.35 9.41
C SER A 305 10.22 -3.16 10.57
N PHE A 306 8.99 -3.64 10.43
CA PHE A 306 8.30 -4.45 11.44
C PHE A 306 7.77 -5.73 10.79
N PRO A 307 8.57 -6.81 10.74
CA PRO A 307 8.18 -8.06 10.11
C PRO A 307 6.81 -8.60 10.58
N ILE A 308 6.55 -8.66 11.88
CA ILE A 308 5.20 -8.92 12.41
C ILE A 308 4.91 -8.01 13.60
N ALA A 309 3.79 -7.28 13.55
CA ALA A 309 3.33 -6.43 14.65
C ALA A 309 1.88 -6.75 15.03
N ILE A 310 1.59 -6.83 16.33
CA ILE A 310 0.28 -7.23 16.88
C ILE A 310 -0.22 -6.21 17.90
N ASN A 311 -1.40 -5.63 17.67
CA ASN A 311 -2.12 -4.84 18.65
C ASN A 311 -3.61 -4.70 18.29
N GLY A 312 -4.52 -4.80 19.25
CA GLY A 312 -5.96 -4.64 19.03
C GLY A 312 -6.64 -5.92 18.57
N TRP A 313 -6.36 -7.04 19.25
CA TRP A 313 -6.87 -8.37 18.93
C TRP A 313 -7.45 -9.09 20.15
N SER A 314 -8.48 -9.90 19.92
CA SER A 314 -9.13 -10.72 20.95
C SER A 314 -9.54 -12.11 20.42
N ASN A 315 -9.97 -13.00 21.31
CA ASN A 315 -10.64 -14.27 20.99
C ASN A 315 -9.83 -15.28 20.15
N GLY A 316 -8.51 -15.40 20.38
CA GLY A 316 -7.71 -16.47 19.79
C GLY A 316 -6.77 -15.99 18.70
N LEU A 317 -5.46 -16.20 18.88
CA LEU A 317 -4.47 -15.94 17.84
C LEU A 317 -3.32 -16.93 17.93
N THR A 318 -3.01 -17.59 16.83
CA THR A 318 -1.81 -18.43 16.69
C THR A 318 -0.87 -17.80 15.67
N VAL A 319 0.33 -17.42 16.10
CA VAL A 319 1.40 -16.90 15.24
C VAL A 319 2.66 -17.73 15.46
N THR A 320 2.88 -18.75 14.63
CA THR A 320 3.96 -19.72 14.83
C THR A 320 4.65 -20.16 13.53
N GLY A 321 5.91 -20.57 13.62
CA GLY A 321 6.66 -21.09 12.47
C GLY A 321 6.93 -20.06 11.36
N ASN A 322 6.74 -18.76 11.61
CA ASN A 322 7.13 -17.72 10.68
C ASN A 322 8.64 -17.47 10.78
N THR A 323 9.29 -17.28 9.64
CA THR A 323 10.74 -17.08 9.56
C THR A 323 11.04 -15.65 9.13
N VAL A 324 11.85 -14.95 9.91
CA VAL A 324 12.40 -13.63 9.54
C VAL A 324 13.89 -13.81 9.31
N SER A 325 14.34 -13.60 8.07
CA SER A 325 15.74 -13.78 7.68
C SER A 325 16.12 -12.78 6.60
N GLY A 326 17.34 -12.22 6.67
CA GLY A 326 17.80 -11.24 5.68
C GLY A 326 17.14 -9.87 5.79
N VAL A 327 16.47 -9.56 6.90
CA VAL A 327 16.14 -8.18 7.28
C VAL A 327 17.40 -7.52 7.85
N PRO A 328 17.86 -6.37 7.34
CA PRO A 328 19.10 -5.76 7.82
C PRO A 328 19.01 -5.38 9.30
N SER A 329 20.12 -5.58 10.02
CA SER A 329 20.25 -5.21 11.44
C SER A 329 21.52 -4.36 11.63
N PRO A 330 21.43 -3.19 12.27
CA PRO A 330 20.23 -2.65 12.89
C PRO A 330 19.17 -2.20 11.86
N HIS A 331 17.89 -2.16 12.23
CA HIS A 331 16.80 -1.68 11.38
C HIS A 331 17.04 -0.23 10.93
N SER A 332 17.74 0.55 11.76
CA SER A 332 18.17 1.92 11.46
C SER A 332 19.12 2.04 10.25
N SER A 333 19.66 0.93 9.74
CA SER A 333 20.49 0.92 8.53
C SER A 333 19.70 1.11 7.24
N PHE A 334 18.38 0.86 7.24
CA PHE A 334 17.53 0.97 6.05
C PHE A 334 16.22 1.74 6.30
N SER A 335 15.77 1.84 7.55
CA SER A 335 14.57 2.55 7.94
C SER A 335 14.84 3.56 9.07
N ASP A 336 13.96 4.53 9.24
CA ASP A 336 13.97 5.44 10.38
C ASP A 336 12.60 5.46 11.08
N ALA A 337 12.61 5.42 12.42
CA ALA A 337 11.41 5.43 13.26
C ALA A 337 11.28 6.71 14.11
N SER A 338 12.04 7.77 13.84
CA SER A 338 12.03 9.02 14.61
C SER A 338 10.66 9.70 14.68
N GLN A 339 9.81 9.48 13.67
CA GLN A 339 8.44 10.00 13.60
C GLN A 339 7.41 9.09 14.29
N CYS A 340 7.84 7.93 14.79
CA CYS A 340 6.99 7.00 15.51
C CYS A 340 6.80 7.42 16.97
N SER A 341 5.80 6.84 17.64
CA SER A 341 5.66 6.97 19.10
C SER A 341 6.89 6.42 19.84
N SER A 342 7.15 6.90 21.05
CA SER A 342 8.31 6.47 21.84
C SER A 342 8.29 4.96 22.14
N GLN A 343 7.10 4.36 22.24
CA GLN A 343 6.93 2.93 22.42
C GLN A 343 7.35 2.14 21.17
N ILE A 344 7.04 2.62 19.96
CA ILE A 344 7.50 2.01 18.71
C ILE A 344 9.00 2.22 18.53
N GLN A 345 9.52 3.42 18.81
CA GLN A 345 10.95 3.70 18.78
C GLN A 345 11.74 2.74 19.69
N SER A 346 11.20 2.42 20.88
CA SER A 346 11.84 1.50 21.82
C SER A 346 12.02 0.10 21.24
N VAL A 347 11.00 -0.48 20.59
CA VAL A 347 11.09 -1.82 19.98
C VAL A 347 11.90 -1.80 18.68
N PHE A 348 11.82 -0.72 17.90
CA PHE A 348 12.64 -0.52 16.71
C PHE A 348 14.14 -0.47 17.04
N ASN A 349 14.52 0.29 18.08
CA ASN A 349 15.91 0.40 18.52
C ASN A 349 16.47 -0.91 19.10
N GLN A 350 15.59 -1.82 19.54
CA GLN A 350 15.96 -3.19 19.93
C GLN A 350 16.13 -4.13 18.72
N ASN A 351 15.85 -3.66 17.50
CA ASN A 351 15.79 -4.47 16.28
C ASN A 351 14.79 -5.63 16.39
N ALA A 352 13.67 -5.37 17.08
CA ALA A 352 12.64 -6.38 17.32
C ALA A 352 11.90 -6.71 16.01
N ASN A 353 11.98 -7.95 15.55
CA ASN A 353 11.30 -8.38 14.34
C ASN A 353 9.83 -8.76 14.56
N LEU A 354 9.55 -9.32 15.74
CA LEU A 354 8.23 -9.81 16.13
C LEU A 354 7.79 -9.00 17.35
N ILE A 355 6.72 -8.22 17.22
CA ILE A 355 6.31 -7.24 18.23
C ILE A 355 4.85 -7.48 18.59
N TYR A 356 4.53 -7.39 19.88
CA TYR A 356 3.15 -7.37 20.33
C TYR A 356 2.96 -6.45 21.53
N TYR A 357 1.77 -5.84 21.65
CA TYR A 357 1.38 -5.14 22.86
C TYR A 357 0.56 -6.08 23.79
N PRO A 358 1.07 -6.48 24.97
CA PRO A 358 0.42 -7.50 25.81
C PRO A 358 -1.03 -7.19 26.19
N ALA A 359 -1.33 -5.94 26.58
CA ALA A 359 -2.68 -5.55 26.97
C ALA A 359 -3.65 -5.42 25.78
N GLY A 360 -3.11 -5.21 24.57
CA GLY A 360 -3.87 -5.15 23.32
C GLY A 360 -4.15 -6.52 22.70
N LEU A 361 -3.65 -7.61 23.29
CA LEU A 361 -3.83 -8.99 22.81
C LEU A 361 -4.49 -9.85 23.91
N THR A 362 -5.81 -9.99 23.81
CA THR A 362 -6.66 -10.64 24.81
C THR A 362 -7.16 -12.02 24.35
N GLY A 363 -7.58 -12.85 25.30
CA GLY A 363 -7.98 -14.25 25.03
C GLY A 363 -6.78 -15.20 24.83
N THR A 364 -7.07 -16.38 24.27
CA THR A 364 -6.06 -17.41 24.01
C THR A 364 -5.05 -16.93 22.96
N LYS A 365 -3.76 -17.10 23.24
CA LYS A 365 -2.69 -16.77 22.29
C LYS A 365 -1.62 -17.85 22.29
N ASN A 366 -1.08 -18.13 21.11
CA ASN A 366 0.07 -18.99 20.90
C ASN A 366 1.05 -18.27 19.96
N LEU A 367 2.04 -17.60 20.54
CA LEU A 367 3.06 -16.86 19.81
C LEU A 367 4.38 -17.65 19.83
N GLN A 368 5.06 -17.74 18.69
CA GLN A 368 6.41 -18.30 18.63
C GLN A 368 7.41 -17.51 19.48
N SER A 369 8.56 -18.14 19.75
CA SER A 369 9.73 -17.46 20.33
C SER A 369 10.15 -16.26 19.49
N GLY A 370 10.70 -15.23 20.15
CA GLY A 370 11.26 -14.06 19.49
C GLY A 370 10.34 -12.83 19.49
N PHE A 371 9.07 -13.01 19.90
CA PHE A 371 8.19 -11.87 20.16
C PHE A 371 8.70 -11.02 21.33
N VAL A 372 8.83 -9.73 21.08
CA VAL A 372 9.18 -8.69 22.05
C VAL A 372 7.90 -7.98 22.48
N ALA A 373 7.67 -7.93 23.79
CA ALA A 373 6.57 -7.17 24.36
C ALA A 373 6.87 -5.66 24.26
N ALA A 374 5.98 -4.92 23.62
CA ALA A 374 6.07 -3.47 23.58
C ALA A 374 5.89 -2.88 25.00
N PRO A 375 6.64 -1.83 25.37
CA PRO A 375 6.62 -1.24 26.72
C PRO A 375 5.33 -0.45 27.01
N GLY A 376 4.50 -0.21 26.00
CA GLY A 376 3.23 0.47 26.10
C GLY A 376 2.41 0.29 24.83
N ASN A 377 1.26 0.96 24.76
CA ASN A 377 0.38 0.87 23.61
C ASN A 377 1.10 1.37 22.34
N THR A 378 1.31 0.48 21.37
CA THR A 378 1.99 0.77 20.10
C THR A 378 0.96 0.82 18.98
N THR A 379 0.66 2.01 18.49
CA THR A 379 -0.29 2.24 17.39
C THR A 379 0.40 2.91 16.21
N ASN A 380 -0.16 2.78 15.01
CA ASN A 380 0.39 3.35 13.78
C ASN A 380 1.85 2.91 13.48
N PHE A 381 2.04 1.64 13.11
CA PHE A 381 3.32 1.14 12.62
C PHE A 381 3.69 1.65 11.21
N LEU A 382 2.85 2.50 10.59
CA LEU A 382 3.11 3.15 9.30
C LEU A 382 4.02 4.39 9.41
N CYS A 383 4.43 4.74 10.63
CA CYS A 383 5.25 5.90 10.94
C CYS A 383 6.71 5.82 10.48
N SER A 384 7.22 4.64 10.13
CA SER A 384 8.62 4.51 9.69
C SER A 384 8.82 5.06 8.28
N THR A 385 10.02 5.58 8.03
CA THR A 385 10.44 6.10 6.73
C THR A 385 11.69 5.37 6.26
N ILE A 386 12.18 5.69 5.06
CA ILE A 386 13.54 5.29 4.65
C ILE A 386 14.58 5.86 5.63
N ALA A 387 15.74 5.22 5.73
CA ALA A 387 16.82 5.70 6.59
C ALA A 387 17.10 7.20 6.34
N LEU A 388 16.98 8.00 7.39
CA LEU A 388 17.26 9.43 7.35
C LEU A 388 18.78 9.66 7.46
N PRO A 389 19.32 10.70 6.80
CA PRO A 389 20.74 11.02 6.91
C PRO A 389 21.08 11.55 8.32
N ASN A 390 22.36 11.47 8.69
CA ASN A 390 22.87 12.09 9.92
C ASN A 390 23.15 13.59 9.75
N SER A 391 23.22 14.07 8.50
CA SER A 391 23.40 15.48 8.19
C SER A 391 22.83 15.88 6.83
N VAL A 392 22.37 17.12 6.72
CA VAL A 392 21.98 17.77 5.46
C VAL A 392 22.81 19.03 5.27
N THR A 393 23.31 19.26 4.06
CA THR A 393 24.16 20.42 3.74
C THR A 393 23.47 21.36 2.75
N PHE A 394 23.54 22.65 3.01
CA PHE A 394 23.07 23.74 2.15
C PHE A 394 24.25 24.61 1.74
N ASN A 395 24.26 25.06 0.49
CA ASN A 395 25.23 26.05 0.00
C ASN A 395 24.71 27.46 0.27
N ALA A 396 25.61 28.43 0.38
CA ALA A 396 25.22 29.83 0.52
C ALA A 396 24.27 30.24 -0.62
N GLY A 397 23.12 30.82 -0.28
CA GLY A 397 22.07 31.21 -1.22
C GLY A 397 21.11 30.09 -1.62
N SER A 398 21.28 28.87 -1.10
CA SER A 398 20.46 27.70 -1.51
C SER A 398 19.27 27.40 -0.61
N LEU A 399 19.07 28.13 0.49
CA LEU A 399 17.94 27.92 1.39
C LEU A 399 17.16 29.22 1.55
N THR A 400 15.90 29.19 1.17
CA THR A 400 14.90 30.22 1.48
C THR A 400 13.59 29.52 1.78
N ILE A 401 13.09 29.72 2.99
CA ILE A 401 11.83 29.14 3.45
C ILE A 401 10.88 30.28 3.78
N SER A 402 9.65 30.20 3.29
CA SER A 402 8.53 31.06 3.69
C SER A 402 7.52 30.24 4.49
N THR A 403 7.17 30.69 5.71
CA THR A 403 6.21 30.02 6.64
C THR A 403 6.49 28.57 7.00
N ASP A 404 5.61 27.98 7.82
CA ASP A 404 5.45 26.58 8.22
C ASP A 404 5.38 25.56 7.07
N THR A 405 6.25 25.68 6.07
CA THR A 405 6.63 24.49 5.31
C THR A 405 7.24 23.51 6.30
N GLY A 406 7.02 22.22 6.10
CA GLY A 406 7.57 21.17 6.95
C GLY A 406 9.08 21.30 7.19
N PRO A 407 9.66 20.41 8.00
CA PRO A 407 11.07 20.49 8.34
C PRO A 407 11.95 20.62 7.08
N PHE A 408 12.87 21.57 7.10
CA PHE A 408 13.80 21.77 5.98
C PHE A 408 14.97 20.81 6.02
N ALA A 409 15.19 20.14 7.16
CA ALA A 409 16.04 18.98 7.27
C ALA A 409 15.38 17.96 8.19
N SER A 410 15.07 16.79 7.66
CA SER A 410 14.70 15.60 8.43
C SER A 410 15.92 14.70 8.55
N LEU A 411 16.37 14.48 9.78
CA LEU A 411 17.57 13.71 10.11
C LEU A 411 17.19 12.58 11.05
N HIS A 412 18.10 11.61 11.20
CA HIS A 412 17.92 10.57 12.21
C HIS A 412 17.68 11.22 13.59
N ASN A 413 16.57 10.88 14.27
CA ASN A 413 16.14 11.39 15.59
C ASN A 413 15.79 12.88 15.71
N VAL A 414 16.13 13.75 14.75
CA VAL A 414 15.82 15.18 14.85
C VAL A 414 15.29 15.76 13.55
N ILE A 415 14.47 16.81 13.68
CA ILE A 415 14.07 17.64 12.55
C ILE A 415 14.50 19.09 12.81
N ALA A 416 14.96 19.77 11.77
CA ALA A 416 15.15 21.21 11.80
C ALA A 416 13.99 21.89 11.07
N GLN A 417 13.31 22.81 11.75
CA GLN A 417 12.09 23.43 11.29
C GLN A 417 12.10 24.93 11.54
N TYR A 418 11.51 25.66 10.61
CA TYR A 418 11.19 27.07 10.77
C TYR A 418 9.69 27.21 11.06
N GLN A 419 9.34 27.92 12.12
CA GLN A 419 7.98 27.97 12.68
C GLN A 419 7.27 29.29 12.34
N GLY A 420 5.95 29.26 12.38
CA GLY A 420 5.00 30.35 12.10
C GLY A 420 5.00 31.50 13.11
N ASP A 421 5.96 31.50 14.02
CA ASP A 421 6.28 32.56 14.96
C ASP A 421 7.69 33.15 14.75
N ASN A 422 8.33 32.87 13.60
CA ASN A 422 9.70 33.29 13.25
C ASN A 422 10.83 32.52 13.94
N ASN A 423 10.51 31.47 14.70
CA ASN A 423 11.51 30.69 15.41
C ASN A 423 12.13 29.61 14.53
N LEU A 424 13.46 29.50 14.57
CA LEU A 424 14.18 28.35 14.04
C LEU A 424 14.45 27.35 15.17
N VAL A 425 14.00 26.11 15.01
CA VAL A 425 14.14 25.05 16.02
C VAL A 425 14.77 23.79 15.45
N VAL A 426 15.47 23.07 16.32
CA VAL A 426 15.79 21.65 16.13
C VAL A 426 15.02 20.87 17.18
N LEU A 427 14.14 19.98 16.72
CA LEU A 427 13.23 19.20 17.56
C LEU A 427 13.70 17.75 17.60
N GLN A 428 13.75 17.17 18.80
CA GLN A 428 13.89 15.73 19.02
C GLN A 428 12.59 15.22 19.65
N SER A 429 11.88 14.32 18.96
CA SER A 429 10.58 13.79 19.41
C SER A 429 9.59 14.90 19.82
N GLY A 430 9.50 15.95 18.99
CA GLY A 430 8.64 17.12 19.22
C GLY A 430 9.13 18.10 20.29
N THR A 431 10.22 17.80 20.99
CA THR A 431 10.80 18.67 22.02
C THR A 431 11.98 19.47 21.44
N PRO A 432 12.03 20.80 21.60
CA PRO A 432 13.20 21.57 21.19
C PRO A 432 14.46 21.15 21.93
N VAL A 433 15.46 20.69 21.18
CA VAL A 433 16.84 20.46 21.68
C VAL A 433 17.75 21.65 21.38
N TRP A 434 17.31 22.53 20.48
CA TRP A 434 17.85 23.86 20.27
C TRP A 434 16.79 24.77 19.65
N ALA A 435 16.83 26.06 19.97
CA ALA A 435 16.00 27.08 19.35
C ALA A 435 16.80 28.37 19.18
N SER A 436 16.51 29.14 18.13
CA SER A 436 17.07 30.48 17.94
C SER A 436 16.65 31.45 19.04
N GLY A 437 15.55 31.17 19.75
CA GLY A 437 15.02 31.99 20.84
C GLY A 437 14.28 33.25 20.38
N HIS A 438 14.14 33.45 19.08
CA HIS A 438 13.44 34.60 18.51
C HIS A 438 12.04 34.22 18.05
N THR A 439 11.03 34.69 18.80
CA THR A 439 9.62 34.53 18.50
C THR A 439 8.95 35.90 18.33
N LEU A 440 8.03 36.00 17.37
CA LEU A 440 7.17 37.16 17.17
C LEU A 440 5.85 36.92 17.91
N SER A 441 5.52 37.78 18.87
CA SER A 441 4.27 37.68 19.64
C SER A 441 3.02 37.77 18.76
N GLN A 442 3.10 38.49 17.65
CA GLN A 442 2.03 38.64 16.66
C GLN A 442 1.98 37.49 15.63
N GLY A 443 2.91 36.53 15.73
CA GLY A 443 3.12 35.50 14.72
C GLY A 443 3.56 36.06 13.36
N CYS A 444 3.48 35.23 12.35
CA CYS A 444 4.00 35.53 11.02
C CYS A 444 2.99 36.16 10.04
N GLY A 445 1.71 36.29 10.42
CA GLY A 445 0.64 36.88 9.58
C GLY A 445 0.15 36.01 8.42
N SER A 446 -0.90 36.45 7.72
CA SER A 446 -1.46 35.82 6.52
C SER A 446 -1.79 36.89 5.44
N PRO A 447 -1.15 36.88 4.26
CA PRO A 447 -0.01 36.03 3.90
C PRO A 447 1.18 36.33 4.80
N SER A 448 2.08 35.37 4.94
CA SER A 448 3.13 35.53 5.93
C SER A 448 4.28 36.42 5.50
N GLY A 449 4.74 37.22 6.45
CA GLY A 449 5.97 38.01 6.34
C GLY A 449 7.25 37.28 6.75
N CYS A 450 7.17 36.06 7.29
CA CYS A 450 8.31 35.37 7.89
C CYS A 450 9.12 34.56 6.88
N GLN A 451 10.44 34.65 6.99
CA GLN A 451 11.36 33.86 6.17
C GLN A 451 12.60 33.40 6.94
N LEU A 452 13.04 32.17 6.69
CA LEU A 452 14.39 31.69 7.02
C LEU A 452 15.24 31.72 5.76
N ARG A 453 16.47 32.24 5.84
CA ARG A 453 17.41 32.24 4.70
C ARG A 453 18.80 31.81 5.15
N PHE A 454 19.42 30.92 4.38
CA PHE A 454 20.88 30.83 4.30
C PHE A 454 21.29 31.56 3.03
N ASP A 455 21.55 32.86 3.15
CA ASP A 455 21.68 33.76 2.01
C ASP A 455 23.03 33.62 1.29
N SER A 456 23.18 34.32 0.17
CA SER A 456 24.42 34.29 -0.64
C SER A 456 25.63 34.91 0.05
N SER A 457 25.43 35.67 1.14
CA SER A 457 26.50 36.16 2.00
C SER A 457 27.00 35.07 2.96
N GLY A 458 26.31 33.94 3.06
CA GLY A 458 26.65 32.87 3.99
C GLY A 458 26.20 33.16 5.42
N ASN A 459 25.20 34.03 5.59
CA ASN A 459 24.51 34.20 6.87
C ASN A 459 23.24 33.36 6.88
N LEU A 460 23.06 32.59 7.96
CA LEU A 460 21.75 32.06 8.32
C LEU A 460 21.03 33.12 9.16
N GLY A 461 19.79 33.44 8.81
CA GLY A 461 18.97 34.37 9.55
C GLY A 461 17.48 34.21 9.32
N THR A 462 16.69 34.72 10.26
CA THR A 462 15.24 34.82 10.18
C THR A 462 14.84 36.28 9.90
N TYR A 463 13.76 36.46 9.14
CA TYR A 463 13.32 37.76 8.64
C TYR A 463 11.81 37.90 8.83
N PHE A 464 11.33 39.12 9.06
CA PHE A 464 9.91 39.49 9.04
C PHE A 464 9.73 40.71 8.14
N ASN A 465 8.91 40.58 7.09
CA ASN A 465 8.72 41.61 6.06
C ASN A 465 10.05 42.18 5.52
N GLY A 466 11.04 41.29 5.34
CA GLY A 466 12.37 41.63 4.87
C GLY A 466 13.34 42.18 5.92
N ALA A 467 12.87 42.50 7.13
CA ALA A 467 13.72 42.95 8.23
C ALA A 467 14.28 41.75 9.01
N VAL A 468 15.60 41.72 9.23
CA VAL A 468 16.27 40.68 10.04
C VAL A 468 15.71 40.68 11.47
N GLN A 469 15.36 39.50 11.97
CA GLN A 469 14.94 39.29 13.36
C GLN A 469 16.04 38.59 14.17
N TRP A 470 16.71 37.61 13.56
CA TRP A 470 17.86 36.90 14.12
C TRP A 470 18.85 36.53 13.01
N GLN A 471 20.14 36.46 13.33
CA GLN A 471 21.16 35.99 12.38
C GLN A 471 22.43 35.50 13.07
N THR A 472 23.18 34.69 12.33
CA THR A 472 24.43 34.04 12.76
C THR A 472 25.68 34.92 12.71
N ASN A 473 25.61 36.09 12.07
CA ASN A 473 26.70 37.09 11.99
C ASN A 473 28.04 36.50 11.52
N THR A 474 28.05 35.71 10.45
CA THR A 474 29.26 35.02 9.95
C THR A 474 30.28 35.95 9.29
N GLY A 475 29.93 37.23 9.11
CA GLY A 475 30.79 38.24 8.49
C GLY A 475 31.03 38.01 7.01
N GLY A 476 30.07 37.39 6.30
CA GLY A 476 30.20 37.14 4.85
C GLY A 476 31.06 35.93 4.48
N ARG A 477 31.54 35.17 5.49
CA ARG A 477 32.50 34.08 5.29
C ARG A 477 31.84 32.71 5.13
N GLY A 478 30.57 32.57 5.46
CA GLY A 478 29.85 31.30 5.35
C GLY A 478 29.77 30.82 3.90
N LYS A 479 30.01 29.54 3.69
CA LYS A 479 29.89 28.88 2.37
C LYS A 479 28.93 27.70 2.41
N THR A 480 28.95 26.95 3.50
CA THR A 480 28.04 25.82 3.69
C THR A 480 27.42 25.86 5.07
N MET A 481 26.13 25.57 5.15
CA MET A 481 25.43 25.27 6.39
C MET A 481 25.20 23.76 6.47
N VAL A 482 25.59 23.14 7.58
CA VAL A 482 25.39 21.72 7.84
C VAL A 482 24.44 21.58 9.02
N VAL A 483 23.29 20.97 8.80
CA VAL A 483 22.38 20.53 9.86
C VAL A 483 22.80 19.12 10.27
N LEU A 484 22.92 18.86 11.56
CA LEU A 484 23.45 17.65 12.17
C LEU A 484 22.39 17.02 13.07
N ASN A 485 22.42 15.70 13.19
CA ASN A 485 21.54 14.94 14.07
C ASN A 485 21.97 14.89 15.55
N SER A 486 23.02 15.65 15.90
CA SER A 486 23.59 15.76 17.23
C SER A 486 24.13 17.17 17.44
N ALA A 487 24.30 17.60 18.68
CA ALA A 487 24.95 18.87 19.00
C ALA A 487 26.33 18.95 18.31
N PRO A 488 26.66 20.07 17.63
CA PRO A 488 26.05 21.39 17.76
C PRO A 488 24.90 21.67 16.78
N TRP A 489 24.13 20.68 16.32
CA TRP A 489 22.87 20.73 15.55
C TRP A 489 22.87 21.48 14.20
N ILE A 490 23.46 22.67 14.12
CA ILE A 490 23.70 23.44 12.92
C ILE A 490 25.13 23.99 13.00
N GLN A 491 25.89 23.86 11.93
CA GLN A 491 27.21 24.47 11.73
C GLN A 491 27.19 25.31 10.46
N ILE A 492 27.85 26.46 10.48
CA ILE A 492 28.22 27.20 9.27
C ILE A 492 29.73 27.12 9.11
N LYS A 493 30.17 26.70 7.94
CA LYS A 493 31.58 26.55 7.59
C LYS A 493 32.00 27.56 6.52
N ASP A 494 33.25 27.99 6.58
CA ASP A 494 33.87 28.82 5.55
C ASP A 494 34.30 28.01 4.32
N GLY A 495 34.91 28.67 3.33
CA GLY A 495 35.38 28.03 2.10
C GLY A 495 36.55 27.05 2.27
N SER A 496 37.20 27.05 3.44
CA SER A 496 38.23 26.07 3.82
C SER A 496 37.67 24.91 4.65
N GLY A 497 36.36 24.90 4.92
CA GLY A 497 35.70 23.88 5.74
C GLY A 497 35.76 24.13 7.24
N ASN A 498 36.31 25.26 7.71
CA ASN A 498 36.38 25.57 9.14
C ASN A 498 35.00 26.01 9.66
N VAL A 499 34.60 25.50 10.83
CA VAL A 499 33.36 25.93 11.49
C VAL A 499 33.54 27.35 12.04
N ILE A 500 32.80 28.30 11.46
CA ILE A 500 32.85 29.72 11.85
C ILE A 500 31.68 30.11 12.75
N TRP A 501 30.58 29.36 12.72
CA TRP A 501 29.43 29.50 13.62
C TRP A 501 28.80 28.13 13.86
N ASP A 502 28.25 27.89 15.05
CA ASP A 502 27.46 26.70 15.38
C ASP A 502 26.51 27.00 16.55
N THR A 503 25.57 26.09 16.83
CA THR A 503 24.56 26.34 17.87
C THR A 503 25.08 26.29 19.31
N THR A 504 26.32 25.82 19.57
CA THR A 504 26.90 25.90 20.92
C THR A 504 27.35 27.31 21.29
N LYS A 505 27.52 28.18 20.28
CA LYS A 505 27.85 29.60 20.45
C LYS A 505 26.63 30.48 20.68
N SER A 506 25.43 29.89 20.70
CA SER A 506 24.15 30.56 20.88
C SER A 506 23.69 30.40 22.35
N THR A 507 24.23 31.23 23.24
CA THR A 507 23.62 31.53 24.54
C THR A 507 23.40 33.02 24.66
#